data_AF-A0A4P6EXM3-F1
#
_entry.id   AF-A0A4P6EXM3-F1
#
_cell.length_a   1.000
_cell.length_b   1.000
_cell.length_c   1.000
_cell.angle_alpha   90.00
_cell.angle_beta   90.00
_cell.angle_gamma   90.00
#
_symmetry.space_group_name_H-M   'P 1'
#
loop_
_entity.id
_entity.type
_entity.pdbx_description
1 polymer ?
#
loop_
_entity_poly.entity_id
_entity_poly.type
_entity_poly.pdbx_seq_one_letter_code
_entity_poly.pdbx_strand_id
1 'polypeptide(L)'
;MDYIIEFIKGSFPNTTEAILAVVFLILVAWMYKELRASYIENNKSDQQRLDKALDSYSELDLEIYKYIQDKSDLFSVIEKVSKSVVFLPTDLLKQYDYLKRIENDNELKEVLKEFQQGILKEISRLKFKQVDTIVSKNESVK
;
A
#
# COMPACT_ATOMS: atom_id res chain seq x y z
N MET A 1 -21.49 -26.33 24.32
CA MET A 1 -21.82 -25.37 25.39
C MET A 1 -21.63 -26.01 26.75
N ASP A 2 -22.23 -27.17 27.04
CA ASP A 2 -22.05 -27.87 28.34
C ASP A 2 -20.61 -28.27 28.67
N TYR A 3 -19.85 -28.83 27.74
CA TYR A 3 -18.46 -29.26 27.98
C TYR A 3 -17.53 -28.13 28.42
N ILE A 4 -17.71 -26.91 27.90
CA ILE A 4 -16.88 -25.76 28.24
C ILE A 4 -17.23 -25.27 29.65
N ILE A 5 -18.53 -25.31 30.01
CA ILE A 5 -19.03 -24.89 31.32
C ILE A 5 -18.60 -25.89 32.41
N GLU A 6 -18.65 -27.20 32.12
CA GLU A 6 -18.17 -28.24 33.03
C GLU A 6 -16.65 -28.17 33.23
N PHE A 7 -15.87 -27.91 32.17
CA PHE A 7 -14.42 -27.74 32.28
C PHE A 7 -14.03 -26.54 33.14
N ILE A 8 -14.74 -25.42 33.02
CA ILE A 8 -14.50 -24.21 33.83
C ILE A 8 -14.91 -24.46 35.29
N LYS A 9 -16.05 -25.12 35.55
CA LYS A 9 -16.47 -25.51 36.92
C LYS A 9 -15.52 -26.52 37.57
N GLY A 10 -14.94 -27.44 36.81
CA GLY A 10 -13.99 -28.42 37.30
C GLY A 10 -12.62 -27.83 37.64
N SER A 11 -12.22 -26.74 36.98
CA SER A 11 -10.93 -26.08 37.20
C SER A 11 -10.99 -24.97 38.26
N PHE A 12 -12.16 -24.38 38.51
CA PHE A 12 -12.36 -23.29 39.48
C PHE A 12 -13.52 -23.64 40.44
N PRO A 13 -13.21 -24.15 41.66
CA PRO A 13 -14.24 -24.58 42.62
C PRO A 13 -15.03 -23.41 43.23
N ASN A 14 -14.50 -22.17 43.15
CA ASN A 14 -15.18 -20.96 43.61
C ASN A 14 -15.99 -20.31 42.47
N THR A 15 -17.29 -20.09 42.71
CA THR A 15 -18.22 -19.50 41.73
C THR A 15 -17.80 -18.11 41.25
N THR A 16 -17.17 -17.30 42.09
CA THR A 16 -16.67 -15.96 41.72
C THR A 16 -15.48 -16.03 40.76
N GLU A 17 -14.55 -16.96 40.96
CA GLU A 17 -13.39 -17.16 40.08
C GLU A 17 -13.82 -17.69 38.71
N ALA A 18 -14.79 -18.60 38.68
CA ALA A 18 -15.37 -19.11 37.44
C ALA A 18 -16.06 -17.99 36.62
N ILE A 19 -16.81 -17.10 37.26
CA ILE A 19 -17.43 -15.94 36.59
C ILE A 19 -16.37 -15.00 36.02
N LEU A 20 -15.32 -14.69 36.78
CA LEU A 20 -14.20 -13.85 36.32
C LEU A 20 -13.48 -14.49 35.12
N ALA A 21 -13.26 -15.80 35.13
CA ALA A 21 -12.65 -16.52 34.01
C ALA A 21 -13.52 -16.45 32.74
N VAL A 22 -14.84 -16.59 32.87
CA VAL A 22 -15.78 -16.46 31.75
C VAL A 22 -15.78 -15.04 31.18
N VAL A 23 -15.82 -14.01 32.04
CA VAL A 23 -15.74 -12.60 31.62
C VAL A 23 -14.41 -12.32 30.90
N PHE A 24 -13.31 -12.84 31.42
CA PHE A 24 -12.00 -12.71 30.79
C PHE A 24 -11.95 -13.38 29.42
N LEU A 25 -12.49 -14.59 29.27
CA LEU A 25 -12.59 -15.28 27.98
C LEU A 25 -13.40 -14.48 26.96
N ILE A 26 -14.51 -13.87 27.38
CA ILE A 26 -15.33 -13.01 26.52
C ILE A 26 -14.53 -11.78 26.08
N LEU A 27 -13.78 -11.15 27.00
CA LEU A 27 -12.93 -9.99 26.68
C LEU A 27 -11.82 -10.36 25.69
N VAL A 28 -11.14 -11.50 25.89
CA VAL A 28 -10.10 -11.98 24.97
C VAL A 28 -10.68 -12.27 23.59
N ALA A 29 -11.84 -12.93 23.52
CA ALA A 29 -12.53 -13.20 22.26
C ALA A 29 -12.94 -11.90 21.53
N TRP A 30 -13.43 -10.91 22.28
CA TRP A 30 -13.79 -9.61 21.74
C TRP A 30 -12.57 -8.84 21.23
N MET A 31 -11.49 -8.81 22.01
CA MET A 31 -10.22 -8.17 21.63
C MET A 31 -9.62 -8.82 20.39
N TYR A 32 -9.64 -10.15 20.30
CA TYR A 32 -9.20 -10.87 19.09
C TYR A 32 -10.02 -10.48 17.85
N LYS A 33 -11.35 -10.38 18.00
CA LYS A 33 -12.24 -9.95 16.91
C LYS A 33 -11.90 -8.54 16.43
N GLU A 34 -11.69 -7.61 17.35
CA GLU A 34 -11.37 -6.21 17.05
C GLU A 34 -9.99 -6.07 16.38
N LEU A 35 -8.96 -6.74 16.93
CA LEU A 35 -7.62 -6.77 16.34
C LEU A 35 -7.64 -7.34 14.93
N ARG A 36 -8.39 -8.43 14.71
CA ARG A 36 -8.55 -9.03 13.38
C ARG A 36 -9.25 -8.09 12.42
N ALA A 37 -10.32 -7.42 12.85
CA ALA A 37 -11.04 -6.45 12.01
C ALA A 37 -10.13 -5.28 11.60
N SER A 38 -9.43 -4.69 12.57
CA SER A 38 -8.49 -3.59 12.33
C SER A 38 -7.33 -4.01 11.40
N TYR A 39 -6.79 -5.21 11.57
CA TYR A 39 -5.75 -5.74 10.68
C TYR A 39 -6.23 -5.88 9.24
N ILE A 40 -7.44 -6.42 9.02
CA ILE A 40 -8.03 -6.56 7.68
C ILE A 40 -8.29 -5.19 7.04
N GLU A 41 -8.79 -4.23 7.82
CA GLU A 41 -9.08 -2.87 7.34
C GLU A 41 -7.80 -2.12 6.96
N ASN A 42 -6.76 -2.18 7.81
CA ASN A 42 -5.46 -1.57 7.51
C ASN A 42 -4.84 -2.17 6.25
N ASN A 43 -4.84 -3.49 6.10
CA ASN A 43 -4.33 -4.15 4.89
C ASN A 43 -5.10 -3.71 3.64
N LYS A 44 -6.43 -3.54 3.73
CA LYS A 44 -7.24 -3.04 2.60
C LYS A 44 -6.88 -1.59 2.27
N SER A 45 -6.68 -0.75 3.27
CA SER A 45 -6.25 0.65 3.09
C SER A 45 -4.88 0.73 2.41
N ASP A 46 -3.93 -0.10 2.84
CA ASP A 46 -2.59 -0.16 2.26
C ASP A 46 -2.60 -0.66 0.81
N GLN A 47 -3.40 -1.70 0.51
CA GLN A 47 -3.62 -2.14 -0.86
C GLN A 47 -4.22 -1.03 -1.74
N GLN A 48 -5.22 -0.31 -1.25
CA GLN A 48 -5.80 0.82 -1.99
C GLN A 48 -4.80 1.96 -2.23
N ARG A 49 -3.87 2.20 -1.29
CA ARG A 49 -2.79 3.18 -1.48
C ARG A 49 -1.79 2.71 -2.54
N LEU A 50 -1.43 1.43 -2.54
CA LEU A 50 -0.57 0.83 -3.55
C LEU A 50 -1.20 0.91 -4.95
N ASP A 51 -2.48 0.55 -5.08
CA ASP A 51 -3.21 0.61 -6.34
C ASP A 51 -3.25 2.03 -6.91
N LYS A 52 -3.57 3.03 -6.06
CA LYS A 52 -3.56 4.44 -6.45
C LYS A 52 -2.17 4.92 -6.89
N ALA A 53 -1.11 4.49 -6.21
CA ALA A 53 0.26 4.84 -6.59
C ALA A 53 0.63 4.22 -7.96
N LEU A 54 0.27 2.95 -8.19
CA LEU A 54 0.49 2.26 -9.45
C LEU A 54 -0.26 2.92 -10.61
N ASP A 55 -1.52 3.30 -10.41
CA ASP A 55 -2.30 4.02 -11.42
C ASP A 55 -1.65 5.37 -11.75
N SER A 56 -1.28 6.15 -10.72
CA SER A 56 -0.65 7.46 -10.89
C SER A 56 0.68 7.36 -11.66
N TYR A 57 1.52 6.35 -11.34
CA TYR A 57 2.77 6.13 -12.05
C TYR A 57 2.58 5.62 -13.47
N SER A 58 1.56 4.81 -13.72
CA SER A 58 1.24 4.32 -15.05
C SER A 58 0.76 5.46 -15.95
N GLU A 59 -0.07 6.37 -15.43
CA GLU A 59 -0.46 7.59 -16.14
C GLU A 59 0.75 8.49 -16.42
N LEU A 60 1.65 8.64 -15.44
CA LEU A 60 2.86 9.44 -15.60
C LEU A 60 3.81 8.86 -16.64
N ASP A 61 4.09 7.55 -16.60
CA ASP A 61 4.92 6.86 -17.60
C ASP A 61 4.37 7.05 -19.02
N LEU A 62 3.06 6.90 -19.18
CA LEU A 62 2.38 7.08 -20.46
C LEU A 62 2.49 8.53 -20.97
N GLU A 63 2.39 9.51 -20.07
CA GLU A 63 2.50 10.93 -20.45
C GLU A 63 3.94 11.30 -20.84
N ILE A 64 4.94 10.81 -20.09
CA ILE A 64 6.36 10.97 -20.45
C ILE A 64 6.64 10.33 -21.81
N TYR A 65 6.12 9.13 -22.05
CA TYR A 65 6.26 8.45 -23.34
C TYR A 65 5.65 9.27 -24.49
N LYS A 66 4.46 9.85 -24.32
CA LYS A 66 3.86 10.72 -25.33
C LYS A 66 4.71 11.96 -25.60
N TYR A 67 5.23 12.60 -24.56
CA TYR A 67 6.08 13.79 -24.71
C TYR A 67 7.37 13.46 -25.47
N ILE A 68 8.04 12.34 -25.16
CA ILE A 68 9.24 11.88 -25.89
C ILE A 68 8.93 11.63 -27.39
N GLN A 69 7.70 11.22 -27.71
CA GLN A 69 7.21 10.99 -29.07
C GLN A 69 6.59 12.23 -29.73
N ASP A 70 6.73 13.41 -29.12
CA ASP A 70 6.16 14.68 -29.59
C ASP A 70 4.62 14.64 -29.75
N LYS A 71 3.95 13.79 -28.96
CA LYS A 71 2.47 13.63 -28.92
C LYS A 71 1.82 14.30 -27.71
N SER A 72 2.61 14.92 -26.84
CA SER A 72 2.15 15.66 -25.66
C SER A 72 3.12 16.79 -25.36
N ASP A 73 2.69 17.73 -24.53
CA ASP A 73 3.48 18.87 -24.10
C ASP A 73 4.10 18.66 -22.70
N LEU A 74 5.13 19.45 -22.40
CA LEU A 74 5.81 19.40 -21.11
C LEU A 74 4.85 19.74 -19.95
N PHE A 75 3.85 20.59 -20.21
CA PHE A 75 2.85 20.96 -19.22
C PHE A 75 2.04 19.75 -18.75
N SER A 76 1.58 18.90 -19.66
CA SER A 76 0.86 17.67 -19.32
C SER A 76 1.71 16.72 -18.48
N VAL A 77 3.00 16.58 -18.81
CA VAL A 77 3.95 15.78 -18.02
C VAL A 77 4.09 16.36 -16.61
N ILE A 78 4.34 17.68 -16.49
CA ILE A 78 4.46 18.38 -15.21
C ILE A 78 3.19 18.23 -14.36
N GLU A 79 2.01 18.32 -14.98
CA GLU A 79 0.73 18.13 -14.29
C GLU A 79 0.62 16.71 -13.71
N LYS A 80 0.95 15.69 -14.50
CA LYS A 80 0.94 14.28 -14.06
C LYS A 80 1.97 14.00 -12.99
N VAL A 81 3.17 14.60 -13.08
CA VAL A 81 4.17 14.49 -12.02
C VAL A 81 3.62 15.11 -10.74
N SER A 82 3.08 16.33 -10.80
CA SER A 82 2.53 17.06 -9.65
C SER A 82 1.44 16.27 -8.92
N LYS A 83 0.53 15.64 -9.67
CA LYS A 83 -0.50 14.74 -9.12
C LYS A 83 0.09 13.48 -8.45
N SER A 84 1.26 13.03 -8.92
CA SER A 84 1.96 11.85 -8.41
C SER A 84 2.95 12.15 -7.27
N VAL A 85 3.23 13.43 -6.95
CA VAL A 85 4.26 13.85 -5.97
C VAL A 85 4.10 13.18 -4.62
N VAL A 86 2.88 12.99 -4.15
CA VAL A 86 2.59 12.39 -2.84
C VAL A 86 3.14 10.96 -2.72
N PHE A 87 3.25 10.27 -3.85
CA PHE A 87 3.72 8.89 -3.89
C PHE A 87 5.20 8.80 -4.26
N LEU A 88 5.77 9.80 -4.94
CA LEU A 88 7.12 9.74 -5.49
C LEU A 88 8.20 9.54 -4.41
N PRO A 89 9.14 8.59 -4.62
CA PRO A 89 10.35 8.48 -3.82
C PRO A 89 11.17 9.77 -3.85
N THR A 90 11.91 10.04 -2.78
CA THR A 90 12.72 11.26 -2.62
C THR A 90 13.72 11.46 -3.76
N ASP A 91 14.30 10.38 -4.29
CA ASP A 91 15.26 10.48 -5.40
C ASP A 91 14.60 10.95 -6.69
N LEU A 92 13.38 10.48 -6.98
CA LEU A 92 12.60 10.91 -8.13
C LEU A 92 12.10 12.35 -7.97
N LEU A 93 11.77 12.77 -6.75
CA LEU A 93 11.43 14.18 -6.47
C LEU A 93 12.61 15.11 -6.77
N LYS A 94 13.84 14.74 -6.38
CA LYS A 94 15.04 15.52 -6.70
C LYS A 94 15.26 15.61 -8.22
N GLN A 95 15.09 14.50 -8.94
CA GLN A 95 15.18 14.51 -10.41
C GLN A 95 14.13 15.41 -11.05
N TYR A 96 12.90 15.41 -10.53
CA TYR A 96 11.85 16.31 -10.99
C TYR A 96 12.17 17.80 -10.75
N ASP A 97 12.74 18.13 -9.59
CA ASP A 97 13.17 19.51 -9.34
C ASP A 97 14.36 19.95 -10.20
N TYR A 98 15.18 19.00 -10.65
CA TYR A 98 16.22 19.24 -11.65
C TYR A 98 15.63 19.43 -13.05
N LEU A 99 14.64 18.60 -13.45
CA LEU A 99 13.94 18.71 -14.74
C LEU A 99 13.38 20.12 -15.01
N LYS A 100 12.85 20.80 -13.99
CA LYS A 100 12.31 22.16 -14.10
C LYS A 100 13.34 23.23 -14.47
N ARG A 101 14.63 22.93 -14.35
CA ARG A 101 15.74 23.87 -14.56
C ARG A 101 16.42 23.69 -15.91
N ILE A 102 16.03 22.68 -16.67
CA ILE A 102 16.61 22.37 -17.97
C ILE A 102 15.89 23.20 -19.03
N GLU A 103 16.65 24.04 -19.73
CA GLU A 103 16.13 24.88 -20.82
C GLU A 103 16.30 24.24 -22.20
N ASN A 104 17.23 23.28 -22.32
CA ASN A 104 17.51 22.58 -23.57
C ASN A 104 16.57 21.38 -23.75
N ASP A 105 15.77 21.39 -24.81
CA ASP A 105 14.76 20.34 -25.08
C ASP A 105 15.37 18.94 -25.30
N ASN A 106 16.56 18.84 -25.90
CA ASN A 106 17.22 17.56 -26.10
C ASN A 106 17.74 16.97 -24.78
N GLU A 107 18.37 17.81 -23.96
CA GLU A 107 18.83 17.43 -22.61
C GLU A 107 17.64 17.06 -21.73
N LEU A 108 16.54 17.82 -21.82
CA LEU A 108 15.30 17.55 -21.11
C LEU A 108 14.71 16.18 -21.47
N LYS A 109 14.69 15.83 -22.76
CA LYS A 109 14.24 14.51 -23.23
C LYS A 109 15.13 13.36 -22.73
N GLU A 110 16.44 13.56 -22.62
CA GLU A 110 17.33 12.55 -22.05
C GLU A 110 17.08 12.34 -20.55
N VAL A 111 17.00 13.43 -19.78
CA VAL A 111 16.74 13.34 -18.34
C VAL A 111 15.33 12.80 -18.07
N LEU A 112 14.34 13.11 -18.92
CA LEU A 112 13.00 12.51 -18.83
C LEU A 112 13.00 11.01 -19.07
N LYS A 113 13.87 10.48 -19.94
CA LYS A 113 14.02 9.03 -20.13
C LYS A 113 14.61 8.37 -18.88
N GLU A 114 15.59 9.00 -18.25
CA GLU A 114 16.15 8.50 -16.98
C GLU A 114 15.10 8.51 -15.86
N PHE A 115 14.34 9.60 -15.76
CA PHE A 115 13.22 9.72 -14.84
C PHE A 115 12.16 8.64 -15.10
N GLN A 116 11.79 8.41 -16.36
CA GLN A 116 10.87 7.35 -16.78
C GLN A 116 11.37 5.96 -16.36
N GLN A 117 12.65 5.66 -16.56
CA GLN A 117 13.23 4.39 -16.09
C GLN A 117 13.14 4.24 -14.56
N GLY A 118 13.31 5.34 -13.84
CA GLY A 118 13.10 5.40 -12.39
C GLY A 118 11.65 5.08 -12.00
N ILE A 119 10.67 5.65 -12.70
CA ILE A 119 9.24 5.35 -12.52
C ILE A 119 8.95 3.87 -12.80
N LEU A 120 9.47 3.29 -13.89
CA LEU A 120 9.28 1.88 -14.23
C LEU A 120 9.87 0.93 -13.20
N LYS A 121 11.04 1.27 -12.62
CA LYS A 121 11.63 0.53 -11.49
C LYS A 121 10.72 0.57 -10.27
N GLU A 122 10.16 1.73 -9.95
CA GLU A 122 9.24 1.88 -8.82
C GLU A 122 7.92 1.12 -9.05
N ILE A 123 7.33 1.18 -10.25
CA ILE A 123 6.17 0.37 -10.63
C ILE A 123 6.46 -1.12 -10.40
N SER A 124 7.63 -1.60 -10.85
CA SER A 124 8.03 -3.00 -10.67
C SER A 124 8.15 -3.36 -9.19
N ARG A 125 8.74 -2.48 -8.37
CA ARG A 125 8.85 -2.64 -6.92
C ARG A 125 7.47 -2.72 -6.24
N LEU A 126 6.54 -1.85 -6.62
CA LEU A 126 5.19 -1.82 -6.05
C LEU A 126 4.37 -3.04 -6.48
N LYS A 127 4.49 -3.49 -7.74
CA LYS A 127 3.86 -4.74 -8.20
C LYS A 127 4.32 -5.95 -7.40
N PHE A 128 5.62 -6.04 -7.09
CA PHE A 128 6.15 -7.12 -6.26
C PHE A 128 5.49 -7.13 -4.86
N LYS A 129 5.39 -5.97 -4.20
CA LYS A 129 4.70 -5.84 -2.90
C LYS A 129 3.21 -6.23 -2.97
N GLN A 130 2.55 -5.91 -4.08
CA GLN A 130 1.15 -6.28 -4.29
C GLN A 130 0.98 -7.79 -4.41
N VAL A 131 1.84 -8.47 -5.18
CA VAL A 131 1.84 -9.93 -5.35
C VAL A 131 2.09 -10.64 -4.02
N ASP A 132 3.08 -10.20 -3.23
CA ASP A 132 3.35 -10.76 -1.91
C ASP A 132 2.12 -10.65 -0.97
N THR A 133 1.39 -9.55 -1.05
CA THR A 133 0.17 -9.34 -0.26
C THR A 133 -0.98 -10.23 -0.75
N ILE A 134 -1.09 -10.51 -2.05
CA ILE A 134 -2.12 -11.41 -2.60
C ILE A 134 -1.80 -12.87 -2.27
N VAL A 135 -0.54 -13.28 -2.38
CA VAL A 135 -0.09 -14.66 -2.10
C VAL A 135 -0.27 -15.00 -0.63
N SER A 136 0.17 -14.12 0.29
CA SER A 136 -0.05 -14.28 1.74
C SER A 136 -1.54 -14.31 2.13
N LYS A 137 -2.40 -13.59 1.40
CA LYS A 137 -3.85 -13.66 1.58
C LYS A 137 -4.44 -15.01 1.15
N ASN A 138 -3.89 -15.67 0.14
CA ASN A 138 -4.37 -16.97 -0.33
C ASN A 138 -3.92 -18.12 0.57
N GLU A 139 -2.76 -18.01 1.24
CA GLU A 139 -2.28 -19.05 2.16
C GLU A 139 -3.00 -19.03 3.52
N SER A 140 -3.55 -17.88 3.94
CA SER A 140 -4.28 -17.73 5.20
C SER A 140 -5.76 -18.16 5.16
N VAL A 141 -6.21 -18.77 4.05
CA VAL A 141 -7.60 -19.26 3.83
C VAL A 141 -7.67 -20.80 3.74
N LYS A 142 -6.69 -21.52 4.31
CA LYS A 142 -6.78 -22.98 4.46
C LYS A 142 -6.86 -23.40 5.92
#